data_AF-A0A6A3K4H3-F1
#
_entry.id   AF-A0A6A3K4H3-F1
#
_cell.length_a   1.000
_cell.length_b   1.000
_cell.length_c   1.000
_cell.angle_alpha   90.00
_cell.angle_beta   90.00
_cell.angle_gamma   90.00
#
_symmetry.space_group_name_H-M   'P 1'
#
loop_
_entity.id
_entity.type
_entity.pdbx_description
1 polymer ?
#
loop_
_entity_poly.entity_id
_entity_poly.type
_entity_poly.pdbx_seq_one_letter_code
_entity_poly.pdbx_strand_id
1 'polypeptide(L)'
;MMVDADDGTTGVFLSKPASKQHLLISSTVDTVKNGTVSIVVLNGEGRREKLLAREAFDTWIPTNVDIPIVSPHAELERDRVPNWVAPLKERRCSSIAERGKA
;
A
#
# COMPACT_ATOMS: atom_id res chain seq x y z
N MET A 1 -14.00 4.77 0.18
CA MET A 1 -14.72 3.55 -0.24
C MET A 1 -15.78 3.23 0.80
N MET A 2 -17.04 3.05 0.40
CA MET A 2 -18.10 2.61 1.33
C MET A 2 -17.87 1.16 1.74
N VAL A 3 -18.01 0.85 3.03
CA VAL A 3 -17.81 -0.49 3.60
C VAL A 3 -19.00 -0.88 4.44
N ASP A 4 -19.21 -2.19 4.57
CA ASP A 4 -20.26 -2.76 5.42
C ASP A 4 -19.70 -2.99 6.83
N ALA A 5 -19.58 -1.90 7.59
CA ALA A 5 -19.12 -1.91 8.97
C ALA A 5 -19.52 -0.63 9.71
N ASP A 6 -19.63 -0.73 11.03
CA ASP A 6 -19.95 0.39 11.91
C ASP A 6 -18.81 1.42 11.93
N ASP A 7 -19.20 2.69 12.06
CA ASP A 7 -18.25 3.78 12.28
C ASP A 7 -17.38 3.52 13.52
N GLY A 8 -16.08 3.81 13.40
CA GLY A 8 -15.09 3.49 14.43
C GLY A 8 -14.50 2.08 14.32
N THR A 9 -15.03 1.21 13.44
CA THR A 9 -14.38 -0.09 13.17
C THR A 9 -13.07 0.13 12.43
N THR A 10 -11.97 -0.39 12.97
CA THR A 10 -10.69 -0.44 12.27
C THR A 10 -10.61 -1.72 11.46
N GLY A 11 -10.07 -1.61 10.25
CA GLY A 11 -9.86 -2.76 9.38
C GLY A 11 -8.65 -2.58 8.49
N VAL A 12 -8.27 -3.68 7.85
CA VAL A 12 -7.21 -3.68 6.84
C VAL A 12 -7.81 -3.86 5.46
N PHE A 13 -7.35 -3.04 4.54
CA PHE A 13 -7.53 -3.24 3.11
C PHE A 13 -6.33 -4.02 2.57
N LEU A 14 -6.58 -5.15 1.92
CA LEU A 14 -5.55 -5.92 1.23
C LEU A 14 -5.67 -5.70 -0.28
N SER A 15 -4.63 -5.16 -0.90
CA SER A 15 -4.64 -4.93 -2.34
C SER A 15 -4.36 -6.22 -3.12
N LYS A 16 -5.20 -6.54 -4.10
CA LYS A 16 -4.80 -7.41 -5.22
C LYS A 16 -3.75 -6.71 -6.09
N PRO A 17 -2.88 -7.46 -6.79
CA PRO A 17 -2.04 -6.89 -7.82
C PRO A 17 -2.90 -6.07 -8.79
N ALA A 18 -2.56 -4.80 -8.99
CA ALA A 18 -3.32 -3.95 -9.89
C ALA A 18 -3.26 -4.52 -11.31
N SER A 19 -4.41 -4.57 -12.00
CA SER A 19 -4.47 -5.01 -13.40
C SER A 19 -3.67 -4.10 -14.33
N LYS A 20 -3.40 -2.86 -13.90
CA LYS A 20 -2.53 -1.89 -14.58
C LYS A 20 -1.17 -1.83 -13.88
N GLN A 21 -0.11 -2.17 -14.60
CA GLN A 21 1.28 -2.24 -14.08
C GLN A 21 1.83 -0.93 -13.49
N HIS A 22 1.23 0.22 -13.82
CA HIS A 22 1.69 1.54 -13.39
C HIS A 22 0.91 2.14 -12.21
N LEU A 23 -0.13 1.45 -11.74
CA LEU A 23 -0.85 1.79 -10.53
C LEU A 23 -0.35 0.93 -9.38
N LEU A 24 0.08 1.58 -8.31
CA LEU A 24 0.42 0.94 -7.05
C LEU A 24 -0.74 1.16 -6.10
N ILE A 25 -1.39 0.06 -5.70
CA ILE A 25 -2.40 0.06 -4.65
C ILE A 25 -1.69 -0.44 -3.39
N SER A 26 -1.75 0.33 -2.31
CA SER A 26 -1.12 -0.07 -1.05
C SER A 26 -2.16 -0.70 -0.12
N SER A 27 -1.81 -1.84 0.48
CA SER A 27 -2.56 -2.36 1.62
C SER A 27 -2.56 -1.31 2.73
N THR A 28 -3.75 -0.91 3.19
CA THR A 28 -3.93 0.26 4.08
C THR A 28 -4.73 -0.16 5.30
N VAL A 29 -4.28 0.22 6.49
CA VAL A 29 -5.10 0.17 7.71
C VAL A 29 -5.84 1.49 7.84
N ASP A 30 -7.15 1.44 8.01
CA ASP A 30 -7.97 2.64 8.23
C ASP A 30 -9.14 2.35 9.16
N THR A 31 -9.74 3.42 9.68
CA THR A 31 -10.91 3.38 10.54
C THR A 31 -12.12 3.95 9.79
N VAL A 32 -13.24 3.25 9.84
CA VAL A 32 -14.48 3.67 9.20
C VAL A 32 -14.95 5.01 9.78
N LYS A 33 -15.19 5.98 8.88
CA LYS A 33 -15.77 7.29 9.18
C LYS A 33 -16.91 7.58 8.21
N ASN A 34 -18.11 7.80 8.72
CA ASN A 34 -19.33 7.98 7.93
C ASN A 34 -19.55 6.83 6.92
N GLY A 35 -19.34 5.58 7.33
CA GLY A 35 -19.44 4.39 6.50
C GLY A 35 -18.35 4.26 5.43
N THR A 36 -17.29 5.07 5.50
CA THR A 36 -16.23 5.09 4.49
C THR A 36 -14.81 4.91 5.04
N VAL A 37 -13.96 4.29 4.23
CA VAL A 37 -12.50 4.17 4.44
C VAL A 37 -11.73 4.78 3.28
N SER A 38 -10.51 5.24 3.56
CA SER A 38 -9.57 5.82 2.60
C SER A 38 -8.56 4.77 2.13
N ILE A 39 -8.33 4.71 0.82
CA ILE A 39 -7.34 3.82 0.21
C ILE A 39 -6.39 4.70 -0.60
N VAL A 40 -5.09 4.49 -0.40
CA VAL A 40 -4.06 5.23 -1.14
C VAL A 40 -3.73 4.49 -2.43
N VAL A 41 -3.89 5.19 -3.56
CA VAL A 41 -3.49 4.73 -4.90
C VAL A 41 -2.45 5.68 -5.44
N LEU A 42 -1.29 5.14 -5.81
CA LEU A 42 -0.20 5.90 -6.42
C LEU A 42 -0.11 5.57 -7.91
N ASN A 43 0.02 6.61 -8.72
CA ASN A 43 0.28 6.47 -10.15
C ASN A 43 1.75 6.82 -10.42
N GLY A 44 2.52 5.83 -10.89
CA GLY A 44 3.96 5.97 -11.11
C GLY A 44 4.35 6.65 -12.44
N GLU A 45 3.43 6.81 -13.38
CA GLU A 45 3.74 7.32 -14.74
C GLU A 45 3.38 8.79 -14.95
N GLY A 46 2.88 9.49 -13.93
CA GLY A 46 2.59 10.93 -13.98
C GLY A 46 1.46 11.35 -14.93
N ARG A 47 0.88 10.41 -15.70
CA ARG A 47 -0.26 10.65 -16.57
C ARG A 47 -1.57 10.61 -15.79
N ARG A 48 -2.57 11.40 -16.20
CA ARG A 48 -3.91 11.32 -15.61
C ARG A 48 -4.53 9.98 -15.95
N GLU A 49 -4.92 9.22 -14.92
CA GLU A 49 -5.59 7.94 -15.08
C GLU A 49 -6.91 7.93 -14.34
N LYS A 50 -7.85 7.15 -14.87
CA LYS A 50 -9.10 6.92 -14.14
C LYS A 50 -8.77 6.05 -12.94
N LEU A 51 -9.30 6.46 -11.79
CA LEU A 51 -9.31 5.60 -10.61
C LEU A 51 -10.00 4.29 -10.99
N LEU A 52 -9.45 3.20 -10.44
CA LEU A 52 -10.03 1.88 -10.63
C LEU A 52 -11.48 1.89 -10.09
N ALA A 53 -12.33 1.06 -10.68
CA ALA A 53 -13.71 0.94 -10.23
C ALA A 53 -13.74 0.37 -8.80
N ARG A 54 -14.84 0.57 -8.07
CA ARG A 54 -14.96 0.16 -6.66
C ARG A 54 -14.67 -1.33 -6.49
N GLU A 55 -15.06 -2.14 -7.47
CA GLU A 55 -14.92 -3.59 -7.51
C GLU A 55 -13.46 -4.06 -7.63
N ALA A 56 -12.56 -3.17 -8.07
CA ALA A 56 -11.13 -3.44 -8.12
C ALA A 56 -10.43 -3.19 -6.77
N PHE A 57 -11.08 -2.46 -5.86
CA PHE A 57 -10.66 -2.40 -4.47
C PHE A 57 -11.25 -3.61 -3.75
N ASP A 58 -10.38 -4.56 -3.42
CA ASP A 58 -10.73 -5.85 -2.84
C ASP A 58 -11.35 -5.74 -1.43
N THR A 59 -11.55 -6.88 -0.78
CA THR A 59 -12.16 -7.00 0.56
C THR A 59 -11.49 -6.11 1.61
N TRP A 60 -12.29 -5.25 2.23
CA TRP A 60 -11.96 -4.63 3.51
C TRP A 60 -12.29 -5.63 4.63
N ILE A 61 -11.35 -5.85 5.54
CA ILE A 61 -11.46 -6.88 6.59
C ILE A 61 -11.47 -6.16 7.95
N PRO A 62 -12.58 -6.20 8.71
CA PRO A 62 -12.62 -5.67 10.06
C PRO A 62 -11.65 -6.44 10.96
N THR A 63 -10.87 -5.74 11.79
CA THR A 63 -9.89 -6.37 12.70
C THR A 63 -10.40 -6.41 14.14
N ASN A 64 -11.72 -6.36 14.36
CA ASN A 64 -12.29 -6.09 15.67
C ASN A 64 -12.25 -7.25 16.67
N VAL A 65 -11.83 -8.48 16.31
CA VAL A 65 -11.85 -9.60 17.26
C VAL A 65 -10.63 -10.54 17.24
N ASP A 66 -10.02 -10.90 16.09
CA ASP A 66 -9.03 -12.01 16.08
C ASP A 66 -7.65 -11.70 15.49
N ILE A 67 -7.48 -10.56 14.80
CA ILE A 67 -6.24 -10.22 14.09
C ILE A 67 -5.67 -8.94 14.71
N PRO A 68 -4.67 -9.03 15.61
CA PRO A 68 -4.03 -7.85 16.14
C PRO A 68 -3.31 -7.10 15.03
N ILE A 69 -3.65 -5.82 14.85
CA ILE A 69 -2.84 -4.91 14.03
C ILE A 69 -1.55 -4.70 14.79
N VAL A 70 -0.48 -5.35 14.31
CA VAL A 70 0.85 -5.13 14.86
C VAL A 70 1.29 -3.73 14.43
N SER A 71 1.47 -2.84 15.41
CA SER A 71 2.05 -1.53 15.16
C SER A 71 3.36 -1.71 14.40
N PRO A 72 3.65 -0.91 13.35
CA PRO A 72 4.93 -0.97 12.66
C PRO A 72 6.03 -0.92 13.72
N HIS A 73 6.88 -1.95 13.72
CA HIS A 73 7.98 -2.02 14.65
C HIS A 73 8.84 -0.75 14.52
N ALA A 74 9.52 -0.34 15.60
CA ALA A 74 10.32 0.90 15.65
C ALA A 74 11.40 1.00 14.55
N GLU A 75 11.63 -0.07 13.78
CA GLU A 75 12.45 -0.13 12.58
C GLU A 75 11.83 0.58 11.35
N LEU A 76 10.51 0.73 11.29
CA LEU A 76 9.77 1.38 10.19
C LEU A 76 9.41 2.85 10.48
N GLU A 77 9.92 3.43 11.57
CA GLU A 77 9.79 4.85 11.86
C GLU A 77 10.31 5.70 10.69
N ARG A 78 9.61 6.80 10.37
CA ARG A 78 9.95 7.66 9.22
C ARG A 78 11.42 8.06 9.18
N ASP A 79 12.00 8.34 10.34
CA ASP A 79 13.40 8.77 10.48
C ASP A 79 14.41 7.64 10.21
N ARG A 80 13.97 6.38 10.25
CA ARG A 80 14.80 5.19 10.01
C ARG A 80 14.64 4.63 8.60
N VAL A 81 13.59 5.01 7.88
CA VAL A 81 13.39 4.65 6.46
C VAL A 81 14.61 4.95 5.59
N PRO A 82 15.32 6.10 5.71
CA PRO A 82 16.53 6.36 4.93
C PRO A 82 17.63 5.32 5.15
N ASN A 83 17.84 4.88 6.38
CA ASN A 83 18.85 3.89 6.75
C ASN A 83 18.52 2.50 6.19
N TRP A 84 17.23 2.16 6.11
CA TRP A 84 16.78 0.92 5.49
C TRP A 84 16.88 0.95 3.96
N VAL A 85 16.59 2.09 3.33
CA VAL A 85 16.64 2.25 1.87
C VAL A 85 18.07 2.34 1.33
N ALA A 86 19.01 2.90 2.09
CA ALA A 86 20.42 3.05 1.68
C ALA A 86 21.07 1.75 1.14
N PRO A 87 21.06 0.62 1.86
CA PRO A 87 21.66 -0.62 1.37
C PRO A 87 20.92 -1.25 0.18
N LEU A 88 19.64 -0.91 -0.04
CA LEU A 88 18.87 -1.39 -1.20
C LEU A 88 19.27 -0.67 -2.50
N LYS A 89 19.68 0.60 -2.40
CA LYS A 89 20.19 1.39 -3.54
C LYS A 89 21.52 0.86 -4.05
N GLU A 90 22.40 0.43 -3.16
CA GLU A 90 23.71 -0.13 -3.51
C GLU A 90 23.58 -1.46 -4.29
N ARG A 91 22.62 -2.32 -3.93
CA ARG A 91 22.39 -3.61 -4.62
C ARG A 91 21.77 -3.49 -6.02
N ARG A 92 21.08 -2.39 -6.34
CA ARG A 92 20.53 -2.16 -7.69
C ARG A 92 21.53 -1.50 -8.64
N CYS A 93 22.52 -0.78 -8.12
CA CYS A 93 23.52 -0.12 -8.96
C CYS A 93 24.52 -1.11 -9.56
N SER A 94 24.72 -2.28 -8.93
CA SER A 94 25.68 -3.29 -9.40
C SER A 94 25.16 -4.23 -10.50
N SER A 95 23.85 -4.40 -10.70
CA SER A 95 23.32 -5.35 -11.71
C SER A 95 22.84 -4.72 -13.03
N ILE A 96 22.78 -3.40 -13.12
CA ILE A 96 22.47 -2.67 -14.38
C ILE A 96 23.75 -2.32 -15.16
N ALA A 97 24.90 -2.17 -14.49
CA ALA A 97 26.17 -1.82 -15.13
C ALA A 97 26.79 -2.97 -15.96
N GLU A 98 26.45 -4.24 -15.69
CA GLU A 98 27.06 -5.38 -16.39
C GLU A 98 26.31 -5.83 -17.65
N ARG A 99 25.08 -5.32 -17.89
CA ARG A 99 24.28 -5.66 -19.09
C ARG A 99 24.51 -4.74 -20.30
N GLY A 100 25.54 -3.90 -20.26
CA GLY A 100 25.94 -2.99 -21.36
C GLY A 100 27.30 -3.31 -21.99
N LYS A 101 27.93 -4.44 -21.66
CA LYS A 101 29.18 -4.92 -22.28
C LYS A 101 28.99 -6.35 -22.81
N ALA A 102 28.31 -6.48 -23.93
CA ALA A 102 28.42 -7.61 -24.84
C ALA A 102 28.24 -7.09 -26.27
#